data_AF-A0A444VX07-F1
#
_entry.id   AF-A0A444VX07-F1
#
_cell.length_a   1.000
_cell.length_b   1.000
_cell.length_c   1.000
_cell.angle_alpha   90.00
_cell.angle_beta   90.00
_cell.angle_gamma   90.00
#
_symmetry.space_group_name_H-M   'P 1'
#
loop_
_entity.id
_entity.type
_entity.pdbx_description
1 polymer ?
#
loop_
_entity_poly.entity_id
_entity_poly.type
_entity_poly.pdbx_seq_one_letter_code
_entity_poly.pdbx_strand_id
1 'polypeptide(L)'
;MNAKKIVRLSNIIGIISILLLVYWVFTFITIEVFGLKVFRKNMTETFYLSVLGILALMSGSLIVNIMFNLTRIAEKDKEEVLQKKAGKFRIVAMVLGFPIILVVLFGGNYLTSIKKEKMLVESAKSILEANKTNSDKLLDYNFSKKYINETANVLEILSKTDKNFPNVVVLVKDTIKETPVFLGFQAYQSIHSNDTIKPAKTGYLYETTKEEREYLNSIFDKNSNELRYSSYDGNYELFYPYKKNGKRIVLYFSEQQRYGKLGS
;
A
#
# COMPACT_ATOMS: atom_id res chain seq x y z
N MET A 1 -13.20 47.22 -13.55
CA MET A 1 -14.07 46.22 -12.87
C MET A 1 -14.68 46.90 -11.64
N ASN A 2 -16.01 46.82 -11.41
CA ASN A 2 -16.66 47.54 -10.29
C ASN A 2 -16.18 46.97 -8.93
N ALA A 3 -15.76 47.83 -7.99
CA ALA A 3 -15.28 47.46 -6.66
C ALA A 3 -16.26 46.52 -5.91
N LYS A 4 -17.56 46.73 -6.07
CA LYS A 4 -18.61 45.86 -5.51
C LYS A 4 -18.55 44.43 -6.05
N LYS A 5 -18.19 44.25 -7.32
CA LYS A 5 -18.00 42.92 -7.94
C LYS A 5 -16.73 42.24 -7.41
N ILE A 6 -15.65 43.00 -7.19
CA ILE A 6 -14.38 42.50 -6.63
C ILE A 6 -14.60 41.98 -5.20
N VAL A 7 -15.25 42.77 -4.34
CA VAL A 7 -15.57 42.38 -2.97
C VAL A 7 -16.43 41.12 -2.92
N ARG A 8 -17.46 41.04 -3.78
CA ARG A 8 -18.32 39.86 -3.85
C ARG A 8 -17.57 38.61 -4.31
N LEU A 9 -16.71 38.74 -5.32
CA LEU A 9 -15.89 37.63 -5.79
C LEU A 9 -14.91 37.17 -4.71
N SER A 10 -14.28 38.12 -4.00
CA SER A 10 -13.40 37.81 -2.88
C SER A 10 -14.14 37.03 -1.78
N ASN A 11 -15.31 37.49 -1.33
CA ASN A 11 -16.11 36.76 -0.35
C ASN A 11 -16.44 35.32 -0.78
N ILE A 12 -16.73 35.11 -2.08
CA ILE A 12 -16.97 33.76 -2.62
C ILE A 12 -15.71 32.91 -2.55
N ILE A 13 -14.55 33.45 -2.95
CA ILE A 13 -13.26 32.74 -2.89
C ILE A 13 -12.95 32.35 -1.45
N GLY A 14 -13.07 33.27 -0.49
CA GLY A 14 -12.83 33.00 0.92
C GLY A 14 -13.72 31.86 1.47
N ILE A 15 -15.03 31.88 1.16
CA ILE A 15 -15.95 30.81 1.57
C ILE A 15 -15.56 29.46 0.94
N ILE A 16 -15.23 29.46 -0.35
CA ILE A 16 -14.80 28.24 -1.06
C ILE A 16 -13.49 27.70 -0.45
N SER A 17 -12.52 28.55 -0.15
CA SER A 17 -11.26 28.15 0.49
C SER A 17 -11.49 27.48 1.85
N ILE A 18 -12.38 28.03 2.68
CA ILE A 18 -12.74 27.42 3.97
C ILE A 18 -13.36 26.03 3.75
N LEU A 19 -14.29 25.91 2.80
CA LEU A 19 -14.93 24.61 2.49
C LEU A 19 -13.93 23.58 1.96
N LEU A 20 -13.01 24.00 1.07
CA LEU A 20 -11.94 23.14 0.58
C LEU A 20 -11.05 22.65 1.73
N LEU A 21 -10.73 23.52 2.69
CA LEU A 21 -9.96 23.14 3.87
C LEU A 21 -10.69 22.08 4.70
N VAL A 22 -12.00 22.23 4.91
CA VAL A 22 -12.81 21.23 5.63
C VAL A 22 -12.80 19.87 4.91
N TYR A 23 -13.05 19.85 3.60
CA TYR A 23 -12.99 18.59 2.82
C TYR A 23 -11.61 17.97 2.81
N TRP A 24 -10.57 18.80 2.77
CA TRP A 24 -9.19 18.33 2.77
C TRP A 24 -8.81 17.70 4.10
N VAL A 25 -9.15 18.35 5.22
CA VAL A 25 -8.96 17.79 6.57
C VAL A 25 -9.74 16.48 6.72
N PHE A 26 -10.97 16.42 6.25
CA PHE A 26 -11.77 15.18 6.25
C PHE A 26 -11.11 14.06 5.44
N THR A 27 -10.62 14.37 4.23
CA THR A 27 -9.92 13.44 3.35
C THR A 27 -8.66 12.90 4.02
N PHE A 28 -7.86 13.79 4.62
CA PHE A 28 -6.64 13.44 5.34
C PHE A 28 -6.93 12.51 6.53
N ILE A 29 -7.87 12.88 7.40
CA ILE A 29 -8.27 12.05 8.55
C ILE A 29 -8.76 10.68 8.08
N THR A 30 -9.58 10.64 7.04
CA THR A 30 -10.09 9.37 6.48
C THR A 30 -8.93 8.48 6.03
N ILE A 31 -7.96 9.02 5.31
CA ILE A 31 -6.86 8.22 4.77
C ILE A 31 -5.95 7.71 5.89
N GLU A 32 -5.68 8.53 6.91
CA GLU A 32 -4.87 8.12 8.07
C GLU A 32 -5.60 7.09 8.94
N VAL A 33 -6.86 7.35 9.32
CA VAL A 33 -7.64 6.47 10.20
C VAL A 33 -7.92 5.12 9.55
N PHE A 34 -8.29 5.10 8.28
CA PHE A 34 -8.57 3.86 7.55
C PHE A 34 -7.33 3.26 6.86
N GLY A 35 -6.16 3.90 7.01
CA GLY A 35 -4.91 3.40 6.45
C GLY A 35 -4.96 3.18 4.94
N LEU A 36 -5.52 4.13 4.17
CA LEU A 36 -5.67 4.01 2.70
C LEU A 36 -4.32 4.16 2.00
N LYS A 37 -3.58 3.04 1.95
CA LYS A 37 -2.16 2.95 1.58
C LYS A 37 -1.82 3.62 0.26
N VAL A 38 -2.72 3.49 -0.73
CA VAL A 38 -2.54 4.01 -2.09
C VAL A 38 -2.36 5.53 -2.10
N PHE A 39 -3.03 6.24 -1.20
CA PHE A 39 -2.99 7.71 -1.15
C PHE A 39 -1.89 8.24 -0.23
N ARG A 40 -1.43 7.44 0.72
CA ARG A 40 -0.45 7.84 1.75
C ARG A 40 0.93 8.22 1.19
N LYS A 41 1.36 7.62 0.07
CA LYS A 41 2.73 7.76 -0.47
C LYS A 41 3.19 9.22 -0.67
N ASN A 42 2.31 10.08 -1.18
CA ASN A 42 2.56 11.50 -1.40
C ASN A 42 1.58 12.39 -0.62
N MET A 43 0.86 11.81 0.34
CA MET A 43 -0.20 12.52 1.07
C MET A 43 0.36 13.71 1.80
N THR A 44 1.42 13.51 2.58
CA THR A 44 1.99 14.55 3.44
C THR A 44 2.46 15.77 2.64
N GLU A 45 3.16 15.55 1.53
CA GLU A 45 3.65 16.64 0.65
C GLU A 45 2.48 17.36 -0.03
N THR A 46 1.57 16.59 -0.65
CA THR A 46 0.38 17.14 -1.29
C THR A 46 -0.49 17.89 -0.27
N PHE A 47 -0.53 17.40 0.97
CA PHE A 47 -1.26 18.00 2.08
C PHE A 47 -0.67 19.35 2.47
N TYR A 48 0.65 19.44 2.71
CA TYR A 48 1.26 20.71 3.07
C TYR A 48 1.15 21.74 1.95
N LEU A 49 1.41 21.34 0.70
CA LEU A 49 1.30 22.25 -0.46
C LEU A 49 -0.13 22.75 -0.68
N SER A 50 -1.12 21.85 -0.60
CA SER A 50 -2.53 22.23 -0.78
C SER A 50 -3.03 23.11 0.37
N VAL A 51 -2.70 22.80 1.63
CA VAL A 51 -3.07 23.63 2.78
C VAL A 51 -2.44 25.02 2.67
N LEU A 52 -1.15 25.12 2.33
CA LEU A 52 -0.50 26.41 2.10
C LEU A 52 -1.18 27.20 0.97
N GLY A 53 -1.50 26.55 -0.15
CA GLY A 53 -2.22 27.17 -1.26
C GLY A 53 -3.62 27.67 -0.86
N ILE A 54 -4.38 26.87 -0.10
CA ILE A 54 -5.71 27.24 0.40
C ILE A 54 -5.61 28.43 1.36
N LEU A 55 -4.64 28.43 2.27
CA LEU A 55 -4.40 29.54 3.21
C LEU A 55 -3.98 30.81 2.49
N ALA A 56 -3.15 30.71 1.45
CA ALA A 56 -2.76 31.86 0.63
C ALA A 56 -3.97 32.47 -0.10
N LEU A 57 -4.83 31.64 -0.71
CA LEU A 57 -6.08 32.09 -1.34
C LEU A 57 -7.02 32.76 -0.34
N MET A 58 -7.19 32.17 0.84
CA MET A 58 -8.03 32.70 1.91
C MET A 58 -7.52 34.06 2.41
N SER A 59 -6.20 34.17 2.62
CA SER A 59 -5.54 35.40 3.09
C SER A 59 -5.61 36.51 2.03
N GLY A 60 -5.31 36.20 0.77
CA GLY A 60 -5.41 37.16 -0.33
C GLY A 60 -6.85 37.65 -0.53
N SER A 61 -7.83 36.75 -0.41
CA SER A 61 -9.24 37.12 -0.40
C SER A 61 -9.56 38.09 0.74
N LEU A 62 -9.15 37.77 1.97
CA LEU A 62 -9.40 38.61 3.13
C LEU A 62 -8.77 40.01 2.99
N ILE A 63 -7.53 40.11 2.51
CA ILE A 63 -6.85 41.39 2.25
C ILE A 63 -7.63 42.23 1.24
N VAL A 64 -8.03 41.64 0.11
CA VAL A 64 -8.84 42.32 -0.92
C VAL A 64 -10.17 42.78 -0.33
N ASN A 65 -10.81 41.95 0.49
CA ASN A 65 -12.08 42.28 1.12
C ASN A 65 -11.93 43.47 2.09
N ILE A 66 -10.90 43.47 2.94
CA ILE A 66 -10.61 44.59 3.86
C ILE A 66 -10.30 45.87 3.08
N MET A 67 -9.38 45.80 2.11
CA MET A 67 -8.91 46.96 1.35
C MET A 67 -10.08 47.68 0.68
N PHE A 68 -10.94 46.95 -0.05
CA PHE A 68 -12.07 47.54 -0.75
C PHE A 68 -13.26 47.86 0.16
N ASN A 69 -13.43 47.17 1.30
CA ASN A 69 -14.51 47.49 2.24
C ASN A 69 -14.18 48.75 3.06
N LEU A 70 -12.90 49.01 3.41
CA LEU A 70 -12.47 50.27 4.03
C LEU A 70 -12.64 51.46 3.06
N THR A 71 -12.34 51.29 1.78
CA THR A 71 -12.62 52.31 0.75
C THR A 71 -14.12 52.60 0.62
N ARG A 72 -14.97 51.57 0.81
CA ARG A 72 -16.44 51.70 0.73
C ARG A 72 -17.06 52.32 2.00
N ILE A 73 -16.49 52.11 3.18
CA ILE A 73 -17.00 52.74 4.42
C ILE A 73 -16.78 54.27 4.41
N ALA A 74 -15.82 54.77 3.62
CA ALA A 74 -15.63 56.20 3.36
C ALA A 74 -16.70 56.79 2.41
N GLU A 75 -17.37 55.96 1.60
CA GLU A 75 -18.46 56.33 0.68
C GLU A 75 -19.78 55.78 1.22
N LYS A 76 -20.42 56.57 2.09
CA LYS A 76 -21.61 56.16 2.83
C LYS A 76 -22.83 56.09 1.91
N ASP A 77 -23.21 54.90 1.48
CA ASP A 77 -24.56 54.62 0.98
C ASP A 77 -25.15 53.35 1.59
N LYS A 78 -26.39 53.49 2.09
CA LYS A 78 -27.20 52.42 2.67
C LYS A 78 -27.61 51.45 1.55
N GLU A 79 -27.16 50.20 1.62
CA GLU A 79 -27.76 49.11 0.86
C GLU A 79 -28.46 48.11 1.78
N GLU A 80 -29.75 47.91 1.50
CA GLU A 80 -30.62 46.94 2.15
C GLU A 80 -30.07 45.51 2.03
N VAL A 81 -30.11 44.79 3.16
CA VAL A 81 -29.73 43.39 3.26
C VAL A 81 -30.85 42.53 2.67
N LEU A 82 -30.78 42.28 1.37
CA LEU A 82 -31.54 41.20 0.74
C LEU A 82 -30.99 39.86 1.25
N GLN A 83 -31.62 39.33 2.32
CA GLN A 83 -31.44 37.95 2.76
C GLN A 83 -31.95 36.99 1.67
N LYS A 84 -31.07 36.64 0.72
CA LYS A 84 -31.32 35.50 -0.16
C LYS A 84 -31.22 34.22 0.66
N LYS A 85 -32.36 33.57 0.94
CA LYS A 85 -32.42 32.19 1.43
C LYS A 85 -31.47 31.34 0.57
N ALA A 86 -30.43 30.79 1.18
CA ALA A 86 -29.56 29.83 0.50
C ALA A 86 -30.43 28.67 -0.01
N GLY A 87 -30.35 28.38 -1.31
CA GLY A 87 -31.16 27.31 -1.89
C GLY A 87 -30.82 25.98 -1.22
N LYS A 88 -31.84 25.28 -0.68
CA LYS A 88 -31.70 23.98 0.02
C LYS A 88 -30.78 23.00 -0.73
N PHE A 89 -30.81 23.04 -2.07
CA PHE A 89 -29.95 22.25 -2.96
C PHE A 89 -28.44 22.44 -2.72
N ARG A 90 -27.98 23.66 -2.42
CA ARG A 90 -26.54 23.94 -2.17
C ARG A 90 -26.05 23.29 -0.88
N ILE A 91 -26.89 23.29 0.16
CA ILE A 91 -26.57 22.64 1.44
C ILE A 91 -26.54 21.12 1.23
N VAL A 92 -27.52 20.57 0.51
CA VAL A 92 -27.55 19.14 0.17
C VAL A 92 -26.31 18.74 -0.63
N ALA A 93 -25.90 19.51 -1.63
CA ALA A 93 -24.70 19.24 -2.41
C ALA A 93 -23.42 19.28 -1.56
N MET A 94 -23.32 20.20 -0.59
CA MET A 94 -22.20 20.23 0.36
C MET A 94 -22.20 19.01 1.28
N VAL A 95 -23.35 18.56 1.78
CA VAL A 95 -23.39 17.37 2.64
C VAL A 95 -23.06 16.10 1.85
N LEU A 96 -23.52 16.00 0.61
CA LEU A 96 -23.24 14.86 -0.27
C LEU A 96 -21.78 14.77 -0.74
N GLY A 97 -20.99 15.86 -0.65
CA GLY A 97 -19.57 15.82 -0.99
C GLY A 97 -18.78 14.82 -0.13
N PHE A 98 -19.11 14.70 1.15
CA PHE A 98 -18.42 13.79 2.08
C PHE A 98 -18.57 12.31 1.71
N PRO A 99 -19.77 11.74 1.52
CA PRO A 99 -19.92 10.34 1.12
C PRO A 99 -19.34 10.07 -0.28
N ILE A 100 -19.39 11.05 -1.19
CA ILE A 100 -18.76 10.90 -2.51
C ILE A 100 -17.24 10.74 -2.37
N ILE A 101 -16.60 11.58 -1.55
CA ILE A 101 -15.16 11.47 -1.27
C ILE A 101 -14.84 10.08 -0.69
N LEU A 102 -15.63 9.60 0.27
CA LEU A 102 -15.45 8.24 0.82
C LEU A 102 -15.49 7.17 -0.27
N VAL A 103 -16.52 7.18 -1.12
CA VAL A 103 -16.67 6.20 -2.21
C VAL A 103 -15.46 6.24 -3.14
N VAL A 104 -14.98 7.42 -3.51
CA VAL A 104 -13.79 7.59 -4.36
C VAL A 104 -12.53 7.06 -3.69
N LEU A 105 -12.33 7.38 -2.41
CA LEU A 105 -11.14 6.96 -1.65
C LEU A 105 -11.10 5.45 -1.46
N PHE A 106 -12.18 4.86 -0.94
CA PHE A 106 -12.26 3.42 -0.73
C PHE A 106 -12.24 2.65 -2.05
N GLY A 107 -12.99 3.12 -3.06
CA GLY A 107 -13.02 2.52 -4.39
C GLY A 107 -11.66 2.55 -5.07
N GLY A 108 -10.98 3.71 -5.05
CA GLY A 108 -9.62 3.86 -5.60
C GLY A 108 -8.61 2.97 -4.89
N ASN A 109 -8.67 2.89 -3.56
CA ASN A 109 -7.79 2.01 -2.78
C ASN A 109 -8.01 0.52 -3.10
N TYR A 110 -9.28 0.09 -3.19
CA TYR A 110 -9.65 -1.28 -3.51
C TYR A 110 -9.19 -1.68 -4.91
N LEU A 111 -9.55 -0.90 -5.94
CA LEU A 111 -9.17 -1.17 -7.33
C LEU A 111 -7.65 -1.22 -7.52
N THR A 112 -6.93 -0.31 -6.88
CA THR A 112 -5.46 -0.28 -6.97
C THR A 112 -4.83 -1.48 -6.25
N SER A 113 -5.40 -1.92 -5.11
CA SER A 113 -4.91 -3.10 -4.38
C SER A 113 -5.07 -4.37 -5.22
N ILE A 114 -6.22 -4.56 -5.88
CA ILE A 114 -6.45 -5.68 -6.81
C ILE A 114 -5.47 -5.62 -7.97
N LYS A 115 -5.26 -4.44 -8.55
CA LYS A 115 -4.33 -4.29 -9.67
C LYS A 115 -2.90 -4.66 -9.25
N LYS A 116 -2.46 -4.23 -8.06
CA LYS A 116 -1.13 -4.56 -7.52
C LYS A 116 -1.02 -6.05 -7.21
N GLU A 117 -2.03 -6.66 -6.60
CA GLU A 117 -2.09 -8.12 -6.37
C GLU A 117 -1.93 -8.89 -7.67
N LYS A 118 -2.76 -8.57 -8.68
CA LYS A 118 -2.69 -9.22 -10.00
C LYS A 118 -1.32 -9.10 -10.64
N MET A 119 -0.74 -7.90 -10.62
CA MET A 119 0.60 -7.64 -11.15
C MET A 119 1.67 -8.49 -10.42
N LEU A 120 1.59 -8.57 -9.10
CA LEU A 120 2.52 -9.37 -8.29
C LEU A 120 2.35 -10.88 -8.57
N VAL A 121 1.12 -11.38 -8.68
CA VAL A 121 0.87 -12.78 -9.07
C VAL A 121 1.42 -13.08 -10.46
N GLU A 122 1.22 -12.18 -11.43
CA GLU A 122 1.78 -12.30 -12.78
C GLU A 122 3.31 -12.28 -12.77
N SER A 123 3.93 -11.41 -11.96
CA SER A 123 5.39 -11.40 -11.75
C SER A 123 5.91 -12.71 -11.17
N ALA A 124 5.28 -13.24 -10.12
CA ALA A 124 5.69 -14.53 -9.53
C ALA A 124 5.59 -15.66 -10.55
N LYS A 125 4.48 -15.70 -11.31
CA LYS A 125 4.32 -16.67 -12.40
C LYS A 125 5.43 -16.53 -13.46
N SER A 126 5.73 -15.31 -13.89
CA SER A 126 6.77 -15.03 -14.88
C SER A 126 8.16 -15.47 -14.40
N ILE A 127 8.52 -15.21 -13.13
CA ILE A 127 9.78 -15.66 -12.53
C ILE A 127 9.91 -17.18 -12.62
N LEU A 128 8.84 -17.91 -12.29
CA LEU A 128 8.84 -19.38 -12.27
C LEU A 128 8.86 -19.99 -13.67
N GLU A 129 8.14 -19.41 -14.62
CA GLU A 129 8.12 -19.88 -16.00
C GLU A 129 9.47 -19.63 -16.69
N ALA A 130 10.08 -18.46 -16.49
CA ALA A 130 11.41 -18.13 -17.01
C ALA A 130 12.51 -19.02 -16.42
N ASN A 131 12.35 -19.47 -15.17
CA ASN A 131 13.33 -20.28 -14.45
C ASN A 131 12.82 -21.70 -14.18
N LYS A 132 12.04 -22.28 -15.08
CA LYS A 132 11.34 -23.57 -14.85
C LYS A 132 12.27 -24.67 -14.36
N THR A 133 13.40 -24.89 -15.03
CA THR A 133 14.39 -25.91 -14.66
C THR A 133 14.97 -25.69 -13.26
N ASN A 134 15.20 -24.44 -12.87
CA ASN A 134 15.71 -24.12 -11.53
C ASN A 134 14.61 -24.27 -10.47
N SER A 135 13.40 -23.82 -10.77
CA SER A 135 12.23 -23.94 -9.88
C SER A 135 11.86 -25.41 -9.62
N ASP A 136 11.97 -26.26 -10.64
CA ASP A 136 11.74 -27.70 -10.53
C ASP A 136 12.67 -28.38 -9.52
N LYS A 137 13.95 -27.95 -9.43
CA LYS A 137 14.93 -28.51 -8.47
C LYS A 137 14.51 -28.30 -7.01
N LEU A 138 13.79 -27.21 -6.73
CA LEU A 138 13.36 -26.88 -5.36
C LEU A 138 12.39 -27.93 -4.78
N LEU A 139 11.69 -28.66 -5.64
CA LEU A 139 10.72 -29.69 -5.25
C LEU A 139 11.38 -30.95 -4.70
N ASP A 140 12.65 -31.20 -5.01
CA ASP A 140 13.40 -32.37 -4.55
C ASP A 140 13.95 -32.17 -3.12
N TYR A 141 13.06 -31.74 -2.23
CA TYR A 141 13.39 -31.44 -0.83
C TYR A 141 14.01 -32.64 -0.11
N ASN A 142 15.21 -32.42 0.42
CA ASN A 142 15.85 -33.28 1.40
C ASN A 142 16.76 -32.43 2.29
N PHE A 143 16.60 -32.48 3.61
CA PHE A 143 17.38 -31.65 4.53
C PHE A 143 18.87 -32.07 4.52
N SER A 144 19.65 -31.40 3.67
CA SER A 144 21.05 -31.70 3.42
C SER A 144 21.80 -30.44 3.02
N LYS A 145 23.11 -30.41 3.28
CA LYS A 145 23.99 -29.29 2.87
C LYS A 145 23.90 -29.02 1.36
N LYS A 146 23.81 -30.08 0.55
CA LYS A 146 23.63 -29.99 -0.91
C LYS A 146 22.33 -29.26 -1.26
N TYR A 147 21.20 -29.70 -0.70
CA TYR A 147 19.91 -29.05 -0.96
C TYR A 147 19.89 -27.58 -0.53
N ILE A 148 20.44 -27.27 0.65
CA ILE A 148 20.52 -25.90 1.17
C ILE A 148 21.29 -24.99 0.20
N ASN A 149 22.47 -25.43 -0.25
CA ASN A 149 23.30 -24.65 -1.17
C ASN A 149 22.68 -24.52 -2.56
N GLU A 150 22.12 -25.59 -3.12
CA GLU A 150 21.44 -25.57 -4.40
C GLU A 150 20.20 -24.66 -4.36
N THR A 151 19.41 -24.75 -3.28
CA THR A 151 18.24 -23.90 -3.05
C THR A 151 18.63 -22.44 -2.91
N ALA A 152 19.67 -22.12 -2.14
CA ALA A 152 20.18 -20.76 -1.99
C ALA A 152 20.55 -20.14 -3.34
N ASN A 153 21.30 -20.86 -4.18
CA ASN A 153 21.68 -20.40 -5.52
C ASN A 153 20.48 -20.20 -6.45
N VAL A 154 19.50 -21.13 -6.41
CA VAL A 154 18.27 -20.98 -7.20
C VAL A 154 17.51 -19.74 -6.74
N LEU A 155 17.33 -19.55 -5.43
CA LEU A 155 16.60 -18.41 -4.89
C LEU A 155 17.28 -17.07 -5.20
N GLU A 156 18.60 -17.04 -5.24
CA GLU A 156 19.35 -15.88 -5.71
C GLU A 156 18.96 -15.53 -7.15
N ILE A 157 18.95 -16.51 -8.06
CA ILE A 157 18.53 -16.30 -9.46
C ILE A 157 17.06 -15.82 -9.54
N LEU A 158 16.14 -16.46 -8.80
CA LEU A 158 14.73 -16.06 -8.79
C LEU A 158 14.56 -14.61 -8.32
N SER A 159 15.26 -14.22 -7.24
CA SER A 159 15.21 -12.86 -6.68
C SER A 159 15.78 -11.77 -7.60
N LYS A 160 16.62 -12.16 -8.58
CA LYS A 160 17.20 -11.26 -9.58
C LYS A 160 16.44 -11.24 -10.90
N THR A 161 15.43 -12.11 -11.07
CA THR A 161 14.68 -12.21 -12.33
C THR A 161 13.69 -11.06 -12.51
N ASP A 162 13.02 -10.63 -11.44
CA ASP A 162 12.05 -9.52 -11.46
C ASP A 162 12.28 -8.60 -10.25
N LYS A 163 12.26 -7.28 -10.49
CA LYS A 163 12.47 -6.26 -9.46
C LYS A 163 11.34 -6.20 -8.43
N ASN A 164 10.15 -6.70 -8.76
CA ASN A 164 8.99 -6.70 -7.88
C ASN A 164 9.12 -7.66 -6.70
N PHE A 165 10.05 -8.63 -6.73
CA PHE A 165 10.25 -9.58 -5.63
C PHE A 165 11.74 -9.80 -5.31
N PRO A 166 12.35 -8.87 -4.56
CA PRO A 166 13.75 -8.99 -4.16
C PRO A 166 14.00 -10.08 -3.11
N ASN A 167 12.95 -10.55 -2.41
CA ASN A 167 13.07 -11.62 -1.42
C ASN A 167 12.18 -12.80 -1.81
N VAL A 168 12.82 -13.97 -1.95
CA VAL A 168 12.16 -15.24 -2.26
C VAL A 168 12.63 -16.28 -1.25
N VAL A 169 11.66 -16.93 -0.62
CA VAL A 169 11.90 -18.00 0.37
C VAL A 169 11.19 -19.26 -0.11
N VAL A 170 11.87 -20.41 0.00
CA VAL A 170 11.23 -21.71 -0.19
C VAL A 170 10.76 -22.22 1.15
N LEU A 171 9.46 -22.46 1.26
CA LEU A 171 8.83 -23.07 2.42
C LEU A 171 8.52 -24.54 2.12
N VAL A 172 8.87 -25.40 3.07
CA VAL A 172 8.57 -26.84 3.06
C VAL A 172 8.00 -27.27 4.40
N LYS A 173 7.25 -28.36 4.41
CA LYS A 173 6.81 -29.02 5.64
C LYS A 173 7.77 -30.14 6.01
N ASP A 174 8.13 -30.22 7.29
CA ASP A 174 9.03 -31.25 7.84
C ASP A 174 8.65 -31.56 9.29
N THR A 175 9.40 -32.43 9.96
CA THR A 175 9.26 -32.76 11.38
C THR A 175 10.60 -32.60 12.13
N ILE A 176 10.50 -32.10 13.37
CA ILE A 176 11.59 -32.10 14.35
C ILE A 176 11.06 -32.80 15.60
N LYS A 177 11.69 -33.91 16.00
CA LYS A 177 11.23 -34.72 17.15
C LYS A 177 9.72 -35.00 17.08
N GLU A 178 9.26 -35.48 15.93
CA GLU A 178 7.84 -35.79 15.63
C GLU A 178 6.88 -34.60 15.61
N THR A 179 7.34 -33.39 15.92
CA THR A 179 6.53 -32.18 15.83
C THR A 179 6.56 -31.65 14.39
N PRO A 180 5.41 -31.48 13.72
CA PRO A 180 5.36 -30.90 12.38
C PRO A 180 5.75 -29.42 12.43
N VAL A 181 6.67 -29.03 11.54
CA VAL A 181 7.20 -27.67 11.44
C VAL A 181 7.26 -27.24 9.97
N PHE A 182 7.36 -25.93 9.75
CA PHE A 182 7.69 -25.37 8.46
C PHE A 182 9.15 -24.92 8.48
N LEU A 183 9.88 -25.26 7.43
CA LEU A 183 11.24 -24.78 7.23
C LEU A 183 11.26 -23.78 6.06
N GLY A 184 12.02 -22.70 6.22
CA GLY A 184 12.20 -21.64 5.24
C GLY A 184 13.66 -21.52 4.81
N PHE A 185 13.92 -21.68 3.52
CA PHE A 185 15.24 -21.54 2.92
C PHE A 185 15.35 -20.23 2.16
N GLN A 186 16.46 -19.50 2.34
CA GLN A 186 16.70 -18.18 1.76
C GLN A 186 18.05 -18.13 1.02
N ALA A 187 18.20 -17.18 0.10
CA ALA A 187 19.39 -17.07 -0.77
C ALA A 187 20.71 -16.90 -0.01
N TYR A 188 20.72 -16.20 1.13
CA TYR A 188 21.95 -15.94 1.89
C TYR A 188 22.34 -17.07 2.86
N GLN A 189 21.56 -18.15 2.94
CA GLN A 189 21.80 -19.27 3.88
C GLN A 189 22.73 -20.34 3.29
N SER A 190 23.51 -20.01 2.26
CA SER A 190 24.49 -20.93 1.69
C SER A 190 25.57 -21.27 2.72
N ILE A 191 25.91 -22.55 2.81
CA ILE A 191 26.90 -23.08 3.73
C ILE A 191 28.20 -23.28 2.96
N HIS A 192 29.29 -22.68 3.43
CA HIS A 192 30.61 -22.84 2.83
C HIS A 192 31.03 -24.31 2.75
N SER A 193 31.64 -24.70 1.63
CA SER A 193 32.07 -26.08 1.37
C SER A 193 32.98 -26.64 2.48
N ASN A 194 33.83 -25.80 3.06
CA ASN A 194 34.80 -26.16 4.10
C ASN A 194 34.19 -26.23 5.52
N ASP A 195 32.92 -25.85 5.69
CA ASP A 195 32.24 -25.96 6.98
C ASP A 195 31.95 -27.43 7.30
N THR A 196 32.50 -27.89 8.44
CA THR A 196 32.34 -29.26 8.95
C THR A 196 31.11 -29.40 9.86
N ILE A 197 30.49 -28.28 10.26
CA ILE A 197 29.30 -28.27 11.10
C ILE A 197 28.11 -28.70 10.24
N LYS A 198 27.38 -29.71 10.72
CA LYS A 198 26.14 -30.15 10.06
C LYS A 198 25.05 -29.11 10.33
N PRO A 199 24.30 -28.69 9.30
CA PRO A 199 23.16 -27.79 9.51
C PRO A 199 22.13 -28.46 10.41
N ALA A 200 21.53 -27.68 11.30
CA ALA A 200 20.43 -28.12 12.17
C ALA A 200 19.11 -27.54 11.67
N LYS A 201 18.04 -28.36 11.60
CA LYS A 201 16.71 -27.92 11.15
C LYS A 201 16.17 -26.72 11.92
N THR A 202 16.56 -26.57 13.19
CA THR A 202 16.16 -25.45 14.06
C THR A 202 16.60 -24.09 13.51
N GLY A 203 17.71 -24.02 12.77
CA GLY A 203 18.18 -22.77 12.13
C GLY A 203 17.39 -22.37 10.88
N TYR A 204 16.47 -23.22 10.42
CA TYR A 204 15.63 -22.98 9.24
C TYR A 204 14.15 -22.89 9.59
N LEU A 205 13.80 -22.84 10.88
CA LEU A 205 12.39 -22.76 11.28
C LEU A 205 11.76 -21.49 10.74
N TYR A 206 10.66 -21.65 10.02
CA TYR A 206 9.87 -20.54 9.54
C TYR A 206 8.77 -20.22 10.56
N GLU A 207 8.84 -19.01 11.11
CA GLU A 207 7.85 -18.51 12.04
C GLU A 207 6.54 -18.21 11.31
N THR A 208 5.42 -18.57 11.93
CA THR A 208 4.09 -18.38 11.33
C THR A 208 3.11 -17.85 12.37
N THR A 209 2.34 -16.85 11.95
CA THR A 209 1.06 -16.51 12.55
C THR A 209 0.10 -17.71 12.47
N LYS A 210 -0.99 -17.67 13.25
CA LYS A 210 -2.03 -18.72 13.19
C LYS A 210 -2.59 -18.87 11.77
N GLU A 211 -2.90 -17.76 11.10
CA GLU A 211 -3.46 -17.76 9.75
C GLU A 211 -2.48 -18.31 8.71
N GLU A 212 -1.20 -17.96 8.78
CA GLU A 212 -0.16 -18.54 7.93
C GLU A 212 -0.02 -20.03 8.13
N ARG A 213 -0.04 -20.49 9.37
CA ARG A 213 0.05 -21.90 9.70
C ARG A 213 -1.14 -22.69 9.16
N GLU A 214 -2.35 -22.16 9.30
CA GLU A 214 -3.56 -22.76 8.77
C GLU A 214 -3.54 -22.83 7.24
N TYR A 215 -3.11 -21.75 6.59
CA TYR A 215 -2.91 -21.71 5.14
C TYR A 215 -1.85 -22.73 4.69
N LEU A 216 -0.65 -22.74 5.27
CA LEU A 216 0.38 -23.69 4.89
C LEU A 216 -0.06 -25.14 5.12
N ASN A 217 -0.77 -25.44 6.21
CA ASN A 217 -1.36 -26.77 6.39
C ASN A 217 -2.43 -27.09 5.32
N SER A 218 -3.26 -26.13 4.90
CA SER A 218 -4.25 -26.35 3.83
C SER A 218 -3.57 -26.67 2.50
N ILE A 219 -2.45 -26.02 2.23
CA ILE A 219 -1.55 -26.37 1.14
C ILE A 219 -1.04 -27.78 1.43
N PHE A 220 -0.08 -27.98 2.32
CA PHE A 220 0.68 -29.23 2.46
C PHE A 220 -0.16 -30.48 2.75
N ASP A 221 -1.19 -30.40 3.59
CA ASP A 221 -1.98 -31.56 4.04
C ASP A 221 -3.27 -31.76 3.27
N LYS A 222 -3.96 -30.67 2.89
CA LYS A 222 -5.28 -30.73 2.25
C LYS A 222 -5.23 -30.59 0.73
N ASN A 223 -4.04 -30.58 0.13
CA ASN A 223 -3.85 -30.46 -1.32
C ASN A 223 -4.46 -29.19 -1.94
N SER A 224 -4.62 -28.11 -1.17
CA SER A 224 -5.01 -26.81 -1.73
C SER A 224 -3.91 -26.25 -2.63
N ASN A 225 -4.33 -25.49 -3.66
CA ASN A 225 -3.49 -24.74 -4.59
C ASN A 225 -3.83 -23.24 -4.56
N GLU A 226 -4.58 -22.79 -3.56
CA GLU A 226 -4.95 -21.39 -3.42
C GLU A 226 -3.72 -20.54 -3.16
N LEU A 227 -3.63 -19.40 -3.87
CA LEU A 227 -2.62 -18.39 -3.60
C LEU A 227 -3.05 -17.57 -2.39
N ARG A 228 -2.08 -17.12 -1.58
CA ARG A 228 -2.35 -16.14 -0.53
C ARG A 228 -1.52 -14.89 -0.75
N TYR A 229 -2.22 -13.79 -0.99
CA TYR A 229 -1.63 -12.46 -1.02
C TYR A 229 -1.98 -11.72 0.27
N SER A 230 -1.00 -10.98 0.80
CA SER A 230 -1.18 -10.05 1.90
C SER A 230 -0.40 -8.77 1.63
N SER A 231 -0.89 -7.66 2.15
CA SER A 231 -0.11 -6.43 2.19
C SER A 231 -0.39 -5.67 3.47
N TYR A 232 0.64 -5.11 4.10
CA TYR A 232 0.55 -4.29 5.30
C TYR A 232 1.77 -3.38 5.39
N ASP A 233 1.59 -2.11 5.74
CA ASP A 233 2.69 -1.15 5.97
C ASP A 233 3.82 -1.10 4.93
N GLY A 234 3.49 -1.32 3.66
CA GLY A 234 4.47 -1.34 2.56
C GLY A 234 5.14 -2.69 2.33
N ASN A 235 4.90 -3.67 3.19
CA ASN A 235 5.19 -5.06 2.92
C ASN A 235 4.12 -5.65 2.01
N TYR A 236 4.58 -6.32 0.98
CA TYR A 236 3.79 -7.13 0.07
C TYR A 236 4.28 -8.55 0.18
N GLU A 237 3.34 -9.48 0.33
CA GLU A 237 3.64 -10.88 0.59
C GLU A 237 2.76 -11.74 -0.31
N LEU A 238 3.38 -12.71 -0.97
CA LEU A 238 2.69 -13.66 -1.83
C LEU A 238 3.21 -15.07 -1.55
N PHE A 239 2.34 -15.91 -1.03
CA PHE A 239 2.58 -17.33 -0.92
C PHE A 239 2.08 -18.02 -2.19
N TYR A 240 3.02 -18.58 -2.95
CA TYR A 240 2.78 -19.24 -4.22
C TYR A 240 3.00 -20.75 -4.10
N PRO A 241 1.95 -21.58 -4.06
CA PRO A 241 2.10 -23.03 -4.08
C PRO A 241 2.72 -23.50 -5.40
N TYR A 242 3.78 -24.29 -5.32
CA TYR A 242 4.44 -24.88 -6.49
C TYR A 242 4.43 -26.40 -6.36
N LYS A 243 3.88 -27.10 -7.37
CA LYS A 243 3.65 -28.54 -7.33
C LYS A 243 4.03 -29.18 -8.65
N LYS A 244 4.71 -30.32 -8.58
CA LYS A 244 4.98 -31.20 -9.72
C LYS A 244 5.23 -32.63 -9.24
N ASN A 245 4.76 -33.63 -9.98
CA ASN A 245 5.01 -35.06 -9.70
C ASN A 245 4.70 -35.48 -8.26
N GLY A 246 3.61 -34.95 -7.67
CA GLY A 246 3.22 -35.23 -6.28
C GLY A 246 4.04 -34.51 -5.21
N LYS A 247 5.17 -33.90 -5.56
CA LYS A 247 5.98 -33.06 -4.66
C LYS A 247 5.46 -31.64 -4.65
N ARG A 248 5.65 -30.95 -3.53
CA ARG A 248 5.15 -29.59 -3.33
C ARG A 248 6.05 -28.77 -2.42
N ILE A 249 6.09 -27.48 -2.71
CA ILE A 249 6.67 -26.44 -1.87
C ILE A 249 5.76 -25.21 -1.92
N VAL A 250 6.03 -24.22 -1.09
CA VAL A 250 5.46 -22.88 -1.24
C VAL A 250 6.61 -21.91 -1.44
N LEU A 251 6.53 -21.10 -2.49
CA LEU A 251 7.43 -19.98 -2.67
C LEU A 251 6.81 -18.75 -2.05
N TYR A 252 7.45 -18.24 -1.02
CA TYR A 252 7.07 -17.01 -0.36
C TYR A 252 7.87 -15.86 -0.97
N PHE A 253 7.17 -15.03 -1.73
CA PHE A 253 7.72 -13.83 -2.33
C PHE A 253 7.37 -12.62 -1.45
N SER A 254 8.33 -11.76 -1.18
CA SER A 254 8.09 -10.53 -0.44
C SER A 254 8.85 -9.32 -0.97
N GLU A 255 8.23 -8.16 -0.82
CA GLU A 255 8.79 -6.86 -1.17
C GLU A 255 8.41 -5.86 -0.08
N GLN A 256 9.39 -5.16 0.48
CA GLN A 256 9.15 -4.02 1.35
C GLN A 256 9.35 -2.72 0.57
N GLN A 257 8.26 -2.01 0.32
CA GLN A 257 8.27 -0.67 -0.25
C GLN A 257 8.26 0.38 0.86
N ARG A 258 9.32 1.19 0.94
CA ARG A 258 9.33 2.36 1.81
C ARG A 258 8.35 3.40 1.28
N TYR A 259 7.24 3.60 1.97
CA TYR A 259 6.36 4.75 1.73
C TYR A 259 6.88 5.97 2.49
N GLY A 260 7.15 7.05 1.74
CA GLY A 260 7.24 8.43 2.25
C GLY A 260 8.09 8.65 3.51
N LYS A 261 9.40 8.83 3.34
CA LYS A 261 10.19 9.76 4.16
C LYS A 261 11.19 10.50 3.28
N LEU A 262 11.16 11.83 3.34
CA LEU A 262 12.25 12.67 2.85
C LEU A 262 13.55 12.23 3.57
N GLY A 263 14.58 11.89 2.80
CA GLY A 263 15.90 11.53 3.33
C GLY A 263 16.22 10.03 3.46
N SER A 264 15.53 9.15 2.73
CA SER A 264 16.06 7.80 2.42
C SER A 264 16.93 7.81 1.17
#